data_AF-T0GVK5-F1
#
_entry.id   AF-T0GVK5-F1
#
_cell.length_a   1.000
_cell.length_b   1.000
_cell.length_c   1.000
_cell.angle_alpha   90.00
_cell.angle_beta   90.00
_cell.angle_gamma   90.00
#
_symmetry.space_group_name_H-M   'P 1'
#
loop_
_entity.id
_entity.type
_entity.pdbx_description
1 polymer ?
#
loop_
_entity_poly.entity_id
_entity_poly.type
_entity_poly.pdbx_seq_one_letter_code
_entity_poly.pdbx_strand_id
1 'polypeptide(L)'
;MVRKACIPALLLLAAPSALAAAGAPVPNTNGTLGTAFSNRQIHAYASTLLEIQKIRQAVSFRIDSLPQDKADLLQERAKAEMMQALSRHGLDVATFNAISRAVDKQRSLRREVRQLMMEEKLSI
;
A
#
# COMPACT_ATOMS: atom_id res chain seq x y z
N MET A 1 14.62 -62.14 -9.02
CA MET A 1 14.76 -62.24 -10.50
C MET A 1 14.32 -60.91 -11.10
N VAL A 2 15.19 -60.34 -11.94
CA VAL A 2 15.13 -59.00 -12.54
C VAL A 2 14.41 -59.07 -13.88
N ARG A 3 13.53 -58.11 -14.19
CA ARG A 3 13.27 -57.71 -15.59
C ARG A 3 13.33 -56.19 -15.73
N LYS A 4 14.39 -55.78 -16.43
CA LYS A 4 14.70 -54.45 -16.93
C LYS A 4 13.86 -54.18 -18.19
N ALA A 5 13.40 -52.95 -18.34
CA ALA A 5 13.21 -52.21 -19.60
C ALA A 5 13.12 -50.73 -19.15
N CYS A 6 14.09 -49.82 -19.36
CA CYS A 6 14.88 -49.44 -20.54
C CYS A 6 13.99 -49.15 -21.75
N ILE A 7 13.79 -47.87 -22.04
CA ILE A 7 13.83 -47.23 -23.37
C ILE A 7 13.72 -45.71 -23.16
N PRO A 8 14.38 -44.89 -24.00
CA PRO A 8 15.23 -43.80 -23.54
C PRO A 8 14.66 -42.40 -23.76
N ALA A 9 15.38 -41.44 -23.20
CA ALA A 9 15.32 -40.02 -23.48
C ALA A 9 15.52 -39.72 -24.98
N LEU A 10 14.73 -38.80 -25.52
CA LEU A 10 15.12 -38.00 -26.69
C LEU A 10 15.03 -36.51 -26.32
N LEU A 11 16.18 -35.86 -26.48
CA LEU A 11 16.48 -34.44 -26.26
C LEU A 11 16.22 -33.65 -27.56
N LEU A 12 16.24 -32.31 -27.43
CA LEU A 12 16.34 -31.24 -28.45
C LEU A 12 15.05 -30.76 -29.14
N LEU A 13 14.65 -29.50 -28.87
CA LEU A 13 15.17 -28.34 -29.62
C LEU A 13 14.91 -27.02 -28.86
N ALA A 14 15.94 -26.17 -28.84
CA ALA A 14 15.90 -24.82 -28.29
C ALA A 14 15.31 -23.82 -29.31
N ALA A 15 14.62 -22.80 -28.83
CA ALA A 15 14.46 -21.53 -29.53
C ALA A 15 14.49 -20.38 -28.50
N PRO A 16 15.51 -19.49 -28.52
CA PRO A 16 15.52 -18.28 -27.71
C PRO A 16 14.73 -17.19 -28.46
N SER A 17 13.54 -16.86 -27.98
CA SER A 17 12.86 -15.63 -28.39
C SER A 17 13.50 -14.44 -27.68
N ALA A 18 14.53 -13.87 -28.30
CA ALA A 18 15.00 -12.53 -27.98
C ALA A 18 14.01 -11.51 -28.56
N LEU A 19 13.08 -11.03 -27.74
CA LEU A 19 12.39 -9.76 -28.01
C LEU A 19 13.11 -8.66 -27.25
N ALA A 20 13.80 -7.81 -28.02
CA ALA A 20 14.23 -6.49 -27.59
C ALA A 20 12.98 -5.65 -27.31
N ALA A 21 12.71 -5.37 -26.03
CA ALA A 21 11.84 -4.28 -25.62
C ALA A 21 12.72 -3.10 -25.25
N ALA A 22 12.51 -2.01 -26.00
CA ALA A 22 13.11 -0.70 -25.81
C ALA A 22 13.03 -0.24 -24.35
N GLY A 23 14.05 0.52 -23.95
CA GLY A 23 14.17 1.10 -22.61
C GLY A 23 12.90 1.80 -22.15
N ALA A 24 12.26 1.20 -21.16
CA ALA A 24 11.49 1.92 -20.16
C ALA A 24 12.40 2.06 -18.92
N PRO A 25 12.45 3.23 -18.25
CA PRO A 25 13.14 3.34 -16.97
C PRO A 25 12.42 2.42 -15.97
N VAL A 26 13.07 1.31 -15.64
CA VAL A 26 12.72 0.53 -14.45
C VAL A 26 12.93 1.45 -13.25
N PRO A 27 11.90 1.75 -12.45
CA PRO A 27 12.12 2.44 -11.19
C PRO A 27 13.00 1.53 -10.34
N ASN A 28 14.16 2.04 -9.93
CA ASN A 28 15.09 1.37 -9.04
C ASN A 28 14.37 0.91 -7.76
N THR A 29 13.96 -0.35 -7.71
CA THR A 29 13.62 -1.04 -6.45
C THR A 29 14.91 -1.52 -5.79
N ASN A 30 15.77 -0.56 -5.43
CA ASN A 30 16.78 -0.77 -4.40
C ASN A 30 16.06 -0.79 -3.04
N GLY A 31 15.78 -1.99 -2.53
CA GLY A 31 15.10 -2.14 -1.25
C GLY A 31 15.05 -3.57 -0.78
N THR A 32 16.21 -4.11 -0.43
CA THR A 32 16.43 -5.30 0.40
C THR A 32 15.35 -5.46 1.49
N LEU A 33 14.90 -6.70 1.71
CA LEU A 33 13.98 -7.19 2.75
C LEU A 33 14.44 -6.86 4.18
N GLY A 34 14.40 -5.56 4.50
CA GLY A 34 14.87 -4.93 5.72
C GLY A 34 14.82 -3.40 5.57
N THR A 35 13.68 -2.85 5.12
CA THR A 35 13.60 -1.45 4.69
C THR A 35 13.02 -0.59 5.80
N ALA A 36 13.87 0.20 6.46
CA ALA A 36 13.41 1.35 7.22
C ALA A 36 12.70 2.33 6.26
N PHE A 37 11.48 2.75 6.58
CA PHE A 37 10.75 3.73 5.77
C PHE A 37 11.48 5.07 5.77
N SER A 38 11.47 5.76 4.62
CA SER A 38 12.05 7.11 4.56
C SER A 38 11.25 8.11 5.40
N ASN A 39 11.91 9.16 5.90
CA ASN A 39 11.22 10.21 6.66
C ASN A 39 10.05 10.82 5.86
N ARG A 40 10.22 11.02 4.55
CA ARG A 40 9.15 11.47 3.65
C ARG A 40 7.94 10.54 3.69
N GLN A 41 8.14 9.22 3.66
CA GLN A 41 7.06 8.25 3.72
C GLN A 41 6.36 8.25 5.08
N ILE A 42 7.09 8.44 6.17
CA ILE A 42 6.53 8.52 7.53
C ILE A 42 5.66 9.79 7.67
N HIS A 43 6.15 10.94 7.18
CA HIS A 43 5.36 12.18 7.11
C HIS A 43 4.10 12.01 6.26
N ALA A 44 4.25 11.56 5.01
CA ALA A 44 3.12 11.32 4.11
C ALA A 44 2.09 10.37 4.73
N TYR A 45 2.54 9.36 5.47
CA TYR A 45 1.68 8.43 6.18
C TYR A 45 0.92 9.11 7.31
N ALA A 46 1.58 9.94 8.13
CA ALA A 46 0.96 10.69 9.21
C ALA A 46 -0.12 11.65 8.69
N SER A 47 0.18 12.43 7.64
CA SER A 47 -0.77 13.34 6.98
C SER A 47 -1.97 12.59 6.41
N THR A 48 -1.71 11.51 5.68
CA THR A 48 -2.78 10.68 5.10
C THR A 48 -3.64 10.03 6.19
N LEU A 49 -3.04 9.52 7.25
CA LEU A 49 -3.75 8.90 8.36
C LEU A 49 -4.66 9.91 9.07
N LEU A 50 -4.20 11.16 9.22
CA LEU A 50 -5.00 12.25 9.76
C LEU A 50 -6.22 12.56 8.88
N GLU A 51 -6.04 12.68 7.56
CA GLU A 51 -7.15 12.88 6.62
C GLU A 51 -8.15 11.74 6.63
N ILE A 52 -7.67 10.48 6.61
CA ILE A 52 -8.53 9.29 6.67
C ILE A 52 -9.36 9.27 7.97
N GLN A 53 -8.78 9.66 9.10
CA GLN A 53 -9.52 9.77 10.36
C GLN A 53 -10.63 10.82 10.28
N LYS A 54 -10.36 11.99 9.68
CA LYS A 54 -11.37 13.03 9.47
C LYS A 54 -12.52 12.53 8.58
N ILE A 55 -12.20 11.85 7.46
CA ILE A 55 -13.21 11.26 6.56
C ILE A 55 -14.07 10.26 7.32
N ARG A 56 -13.46 9.31 8.05
CA ARG A 56 -14.18 8.29 8.83
C ARG A 56 -15.08 8.92 9.88
N GLN A 57 -14.58 9.92 10.60
CA GLN A 57 -15.37 10.64 11.61
C GLN A 57 -16.58 11.34 10.98
N ALA A 58 -16.40 11.99 9.83
CA ALA A 58 -17.49 12.66 9.10
C ALA A 58 -18.57 11.67 8.62
N VAL A 59 -18.15 10.48 8.17
CA VAL A 59 -19.08 9.42 7.77
C VAL A 59 -19.84 8.89 8.98
N SER A 60 -19.12 8.50 10.05
CA SER A 60 -19.73 7.97 11.27
C SER A 60 -20.77 8.92 11.86
N PHE A 61 -20.54 10.24 11.78
CA PHE A 61 -21.50 11.23 12.27
C PHE A 61 -22.82 11.28 11.46
N ARG A 62 -22.79 10.92 10.18
CA ARG A 62 -23.93 11.09 9.27
C ARG A 62 -24.65 9.79 8.96
N ILE A 63 -23.95 8.67 9.01
CA ILE A 63 -24.42 7.43 8.41
C ILE A 63 -25.66 6.85 9.12
N ASP A 64 -25.73 6.96 10.44
CA ASP A 64 -26.85 6.41 11.23
C ASP A 64 -28.17 7.18 11.01
N SER A 65 -28.09 8.39 10.46
CA SER A 65 -29.25 9.25 10.17
C SER A 65 -29.75 9.10 8.72
N LEU A 66 -29.09 8.28 7.91
CA LEU A 66 -29.39 8.15 6.49
C LEU A 66 -30.18 6.86 6.20
N PRO A 67 -31.12 6.90 5.24
CA PRO A 67 -31.64 5.70 4.62
C PRO A 67 -30.51 4.84 4.04
N GLN A 68 -30.70 3.52 4.02
CA GLN A 68 -29.69 2.55 3.60
C GLN A 68 -29.00 2.91 2.28
N ASP A 69 -29.77 3.19 1.22
CA ASP A 69 -29.21 3.53 -0.10
C ASP A 69 -28.29 4.78 -0.07
N LYS A 70 -28.61 5.75 0.79
CA LYS A 70 -27.80 6.96 0.96
C LYS A 70 -26.58 6.70 1.85
N ALA A 71 -26.71 5.83 2.84
CA ALA A 71 -25.60 5.37 3.67
C ALA A 71 -24.56 4.63 2.83
N ASP A 72 -24.99 3.72 1.94
CA ASP A 72 -24.12 2.97 1.05
C ASP A 72 -23.35 3.89 0.10
N LEU A 73 -24.06 4.83 -0.54
CA LEU A 73 -23.44 5.83 -1.41
C LEU A 73 -22.45 6.74 -0.66
N LEU A 74 -22.73 7.10 0.59
CA LEU A 74 -21.80 7.85 1.43
C LEU A 74 -20.54 7.03 1.74
N GLN A 75 -20.67 5.74 2.02
CA GLN A 75 -19.52 4.86 2.25
C GLN A 75 -18.65 4.71 1.00
N GLU A 76 -19.25 4.56 -0.18
CA GLU A 76 -18.51 4.47 -1.44
C GLU A 76 -17.71 5.75 -1.73
N ARG A 77 -18.33 6.92 -1.55
CA ARG A 77 -17.65 8.21 -1.69
C ARG A 77 -16.49 8.34 -0.70
N ALA A 78 -16.70 7.97 0.55
CA ALA A 78 -15.64 7.99 1.55
C ALA A 78 -14.47 7.07 1.18
N LYS A 79 -14.73 5.88 0.61
CA LYS A 79 -13.68 4.99 0.09
C LYS A 79 -12.87 5.68 -1.01
N ALA A 80 -13.53 6.35 -1.95
CA ALA A 80 -12.85 7.11 -3.00
C ALA A 80 -12.01 8.26 -2.44
N GLU A 81 -12.53 9.02 -1.48
CA GLU A 81 -11.80 10.12 -0.82
C GLU A 81 -10.57 9.62 -0.06
N MET A 82 -10.65 8.47 0.62
CA MET A 82 -9.50 7.86 1.28
C MET A 82 -8.41 7.45 0.28
N MET A 83 -8.78 6.91 -0.89
CA MET A 83 -7.82 6.60 -1.96
C MET A 83 -7.20 7.87 -2.56
N GLN A 84 -7.98 8.94 -2.69
CA GLN A 84 -7.48 10.21 -3.17
C GLN A 84 -6.49 10.83 -2.17
N ALA A 85 -6.74 10.71 -0.86
CA ALA A 85 -5.80 11.16 0.18
C ALA A 85 -4.44 10.47 0.05
N LEU A 86 -4.44 9.14 -0.14
CA LEU A 86 -3.21 8.38 -0.41
C LEU A 86 -2.46 8.93 -1.63
N SER A 87 -3.17 9.12 -2.75
CA SER A 87 -2.58 9.64 -3.98
C SER A 87 -2.02 11.06 -3.84
N ARG A 88 -2.69 11.96 -3.11
CA ARG A 88 -2.23 13.34 -2.89
C ARG A 88 -0.88 13.38 -2.17
N HIS A 89 -0.67 12.47 -1.22
CA HIS A 89 0.55 12.35 -0.45
C HIS A 89 1.60 11.43 -1.10
N GLY A 90 1.36 10.97 -2.32
CA GLY A 90 2.28 10.10 -3.05
C GLY A 90 2.45 8.71 -2.41
N LEU A 91 1.44 8.24 -1.70
CA LEU A 91 1.39 6.90 -1.12
C LEU A 91 0.47 6.00 -1.94
N ASP A 92 0.88 4.75 -2.09
CA ASP A 92 -0.01 3.68 -2.52
C ASP A 92 -0.56 2.90 -1.32
N VAL A 93 -1.57 2.07 -1.56
CA VAL A 93 -2.22 1.25 -0.53
C VAL A 93 -1.22 0.26 0.10
N ALA A 94 -0.30 -0.29 -0.70
CA ALA A 94 0.66 -1.29 -0.25
C ALA A 94 1.66 -0.69 0.77
N THR A 95 2.21 0.48 0.45
CA THR A 95 3.14 1.23 1.31
C THR A 95 2.44 1.71 2.56
N PHE A 96 1.23 2.28 2.44
CA PHE A 96 0.45 2.68 3.61
C PHE A 96 0.23 1.51 4.57
N ASN A 97 -0.21 0.37 4.07
CA ASN A 97 -0.43 -0.84 4.89
C ASN A 97 0.87 -1.42 5.47
N ALA A 98 1.99 -1.30 4.75
CA ALA A 98 3.30 -1.70 5.27
C ALA A 98 3.72 -0.81 6.46
N ILE A 99 3.56 0.51 6.34
CA ILE A 99 3.86 1.46 7.42
C ILE A 99 2.89 1.25 8.59
N SER A 100 1.59 1.04 8.36
CA SER A 100 0.63 0.74 9.44
C SER A 100 1.07 -0.46 10.28
N ARG A 101 1.42 -1.57 9.62
CA ARG A 101 1.90 -2.77 10.32
C ARG A 101 3.20 -2.51 11.11
N ALA A 102 4.07 -1.63 10.63
CA ALA A 102 5.27 -1.25 11.35
C ALA A 102 4.96 -0.34 12.55
N VAL A 103 4.05 0.63 12.40
CA VAL A 103 3.58 1.53 13.46
C VAL A 103 2.95 0.73 14.61
N ASP A 104 2.17 -0.31 14.30
CA ASP A 104 1.58 -1.17 15.32
C ASP A 104 2.64 -1.91 16.14
N LYS A 105 3.67 -2.43 15.46
CA LYS A 105 4.75 -3.23 16.06
C LYS A 105 5.79 -2.38 16.78
N GLN A 106 6.10 -1.18 16.28
CA GLN A 106 7.23 -0.36 16.74
C GLN A 106 6.75 0.83 17.56
N ARG A 107 7.07 0.82 18.87
CA ARG A 107 6.64 1.89 19.78
C ARG A 107 7.23 3.26 19.45
N SER A 108 8.47 3.32 18.99
CA SER A 108 9.13 4.57 18.57
C SER A 108 8.42 5.18 17.38
N LEU A 109 8.24 4.42 16.30
CA LEU A 109 7.57 4.85 15.09
C LEU A 109 6.12 5.31 15.36
N ARG A 110 5.40 4.63 16.27
CA ARG A 110 4.07 5.08 16.69
C ARG A 110 4.06 6.42 17.43
N ARG A 111 5.11 6.75 18.18
CA ARG A 111 5.22 8.06 18.84
C ARG A 111 5.52 9.13 17.81
N GLU A 112 6.44 8.84 16.89
CA GLU A 112 6.81 9.73 15.78
C GLU A 112 5.61 10.09 14.91
N VAL A 113 4.86 9.11 14.40
CA VAL A 113 3.63 9.35 13.63
C VAL A 113 2.62 10.20 14.41
N ARG A 114 2.43 9.91 15.71
CA ARG A 114 1.52 10.71 16.55
C ARG A 114 1.98 12.16 16.70
N GLN A 115 3.28 12.37 16.86
CA GLN A 115 3.86 13.71 16.94
C GLN A 115 3.60 14.49 15.64
N LEU A 116 3.90 13.88 14.49
CA LEU A 116 3.66 14.48 13.18
C LEU A 116 2.18 14.81 12.96
N MET A 117 1.27 13.91 13.34
CA MET A 117 -0.17 14.18 13.26
C MET A 117 -0.61 15.35 14.17
N MET A 118 0.01 15.54 15.33
CA MET A 118 -0.28 16.68 16.21
C MET A 118 0.25 17.99 15.62
N GLU A 119 1.48 17.98 15.13
CA GLU A 119 2.08 19.14 14.46
C GLU A 119 1.25 19.60 13.25
N GLU A 120 0.79 18.64 12.44
CA GLU A 120 -0.05 18.96 11.30
C GLU A 120 -1.40 19.52 11.72
N LYS A 121 -2.04 18.98 12.77
CA LYS A 121 -3.28 19.54 13.33
C LYS A 121 -3.15 20.97 13.83
N LEU A 122 -1.98 21.38 14.32
CA LEU A 122 -1.72 22.72 14.84
C LEU A 122 -1.38 23.72 13.72
N SER A 123 -1.07 23.24 12.52
CA SER A 123 -0.65 24.05 11.38
C SER A 123 -1.81 24.46 10.46
N ILE A 124 -3.05 24.10 10.82
CA ILE A 124 -4.30 24.35 10.07
C ILE A 124 -5.24 25.19 10.93
#